data_AF-Q05Y40-F1
#
_entry.id   AF-Q05Y40-F1
#
_cell.length_a   1.000
_cell.length_b   1.000
_cell.length_c   1.000
_cell.angle_alpha   90.00
_cell.angle_beta   90.00
_cell.angle_gamma   90.00
#
_symmetry.space_group_name_H-M   'P 1'
#
loop_
_entity.id
_entity.type
_entity.pdbx_description
1 polymer ?
#
loop_
_entity_poly.entity_id
_entity_poly.type
_entity_poly.pdbx_seq_one_letter_code
_entity_poly.pdbx_strand_id
1 'polypeptide(L)' 'MTVAAPSPSPVSEDKLIDVLRGCEETQQFLHLRDQLAKDPANPPLFEWVCSLLVSRRLSRGLATRVLRVLHQDLCR' A
#
# COMPACT_ATOMS: atom_id res chain seq x y z
N MET A 1 -13.14 34.52 -0.93
CA MET A 1 -12.37 33.58 -0.08
C MET A 1 -12.93 32.20 -0.37
N THR A 2 -12.24 31.38 -1.18
CA THR A 2 -12.71 30.02 -1.48
C THR A 2 -11.92 29.06 -0.62
N VAL A 3 -12.61 28.39 0.30
CA VAL A 3 -12.03 27.31 1.10
C VAL A 3 -12.01 26.07 0.21
N ALA A 4 -10.84 25.73 -0.32
CA ALA A 4 -10.64 24.42 -0.91
C ALA A 4 -10.80 23.40 0.21
N ALA A 5 -11.92 22.68 0.19
CA ALA A 5 -12.12 21.51 1.03
C ALA A 5 -10.90 20.58 0.87
N PRO A 6 -10.40 19.95 1.94
CA PRO A 6 -9.37 18.93 1.80
C PRO A 6 -10.01 17.76 1.06
N SER A 7 -9.80 17.71 -0.25
CA SER A 7 -9.94 16.48 -1.02
C SER A 7 -9.24 15.38 -0.23
N PRO A 8 -9.86 14.20 -0.01
CA PRO A 8 -9.16 13.09 0.60
C PRO A 8 -8.03 12.72 -0.36
N SER A 9 -6.86 13.29 -0.11
CA SER A 9 -5.68 13.00 -0.90
C SER A 9 -5.50 11.50 -0.81
N PRO A 10 -5.38 10.78 -1.95
CA PRO A 10 -5.02 9.38 -1.91
C PRO A 10 -3.80 9.26 -1.00
N VAL A 11 -3.77 8.22 -0.18
CA VAL A 11 -2.68 8.02 0.79
C VAL A 11 -1.36 8.26 0.03
N SER A 12 -0.49 9.14 0.54
CA SER A 12 0.71 9.48 -0.23
C SER A 12 1.58 8.23 -0.36
N GLU A 13 2.09 7.98 -1.56
CA GLU A 13 2.96 6.83 -1.86
C GLU A 13 4.13 6.73 -0.88
N ASP A 14 4.75 7.85 -0.50
CA ASP A 14 5.82 7.89 0.50
C ASP A 14 5.35 7.45 1.89
N LYS A 15 4.10 7.79 2.27
CA LYS A 15 3.50 7.34 3.54
C LYS A 15 3.21 5.85 3.50
N LEU A 16 2.73 5.32 2.37
CA LEU A 16 2.57 3.87 2.21
C LEU A 16 3.92 3.16 2.35
N ILE A 17 4.98 3.65 1.71
CA ILE A 17 6.32 3.05 1.81
C ILE A 17 6.78 3.01 3.26
N ASP A 18 6.59 4.11 4.00
CA ASP A 18 6.97 4.19 5.40
C ASP A 18 6.24 3.13 6.25
N VAL A 19 4.91 3.02 6.07
CA VAL A 19 4.13 2.01 6.79
C VAL A 19 4.51 0.59 6.35
N LEU A 20 4.71 0.35 5.05
CA LEU A 20 5.16 -0.96 4.55
C LEU A 20 6.54 -1.35 5.09
N ARG A 21 7.44 -0.37 5.32
CA ARG A 21 8.73 -0.61 5.97
C ARG A 21 8.58 -0.94 7.45
N GLY A 22 7.61 -0.34 8.12
CA GLY A 22 7.26 -0.64 9.53
C GLY A 22 6.51 -1.96 9.70
N CYS A 23 5.90 -2.50 8.65
CA CYS A 23 5.21 -3.78 8.70
C CYS A 23 6.22 -4.95 8.64
N GLU A 24 6.44 -5.60 9.78
CA GLU A 24 7.29 -6.80 9.86
C GLU A 24 6.49 -8.10 9.73
N GLU A 25 5.20 -8.07 10.07
CA GLU A 25 4.33 -9.25 10.12
C GLU A 25 3.27 -9.26 9.02
N THR A 26 2.93 -10.47 8.57
CA THR A 26 1.90 -10.76 7.56
C THR A 26 0.54 -10.16 7.94
N GLN A 27 0.14 -10.24 9.21
CA GLN A 27 -1.13 -9.66 9.68
C GLN A 27 -1.18 -8.15 9.53
N GLN A 28 -0.06 -7.46 9.71
CA GLN A 28 0.01 -6.00 9.58
C GLN A 28 -0.19 -5.59 8.12
N PHE A 29 0.40 -6.33 7.17
CA PHE A 29 0.17 -6.12 5.74
C PHE A 29 -1.30 -6.35 5.33
N LEU A 30 -1.92 -7.40 5.86
CA LEU A 30 -3.34 -7.69 5.60
C LEU A 30 -4.25 -6.61 6.17
N HIS A 31 -3.99 -6.17 7.40
CA HIS A 31 -4.76 -5.10 8.01
C HIS A 31 -4.59 -3.78 7.24
N LEU A 32 -3.39 -3.48 6.74
CA LEU A 32 -3.13 -2.31 5.91
C LEU A 32 -3.88 -2.41 4.58
N ARG A 33 -3.85 -3.57 3.93
CA ARG A 33 -4.63 -3.82 2.71
C ARG A 33 -6.11 -3.58 2.95
N ASP A 34 -6.68 -4.15 4.02
CA ASP A 34 -8.10 -4.00 4.37
C ASP A 34 -8.45 -2.53 4.70
N GLN A 35 -7.58 -1.82 5.42
CA GLN A 35 -7.72 -0.38 5.66
C GLN A 35 -7.72 0.42 4.35
N LEU A 36 -6.83 0.08 3.44
CA LEU A 36 -6.72 0.76 2.15
C LEU A 36 -7.91 0.44 1.24
N ALA A 37 -8.42 -0.80 1.29
CA ALA A 37 -9.58 -1.27 0.55
C ALA A 37 -10.91 -0.67 1.04
N LYS A 38 -10.97 -0.11 2.25
CA LYS A 38 -12.13 0.65 2.72
C LYS A 38 -12.37 1.93 1.93
N ASP A 39 -11.32 2.47 1.31
CA ASP A 39 -11.41 3.68 0.52
C ASP A 39 -11.44 3.32 -0.98
N PRO A 40 -12.59 3.43 -1.65
CA PRO A 40 -12.75 2.98 -3.04
C PRO A 40 -11.96 3.83 -4.04
N ALA A 41 -11.40 4.97 -3.62
CA ALA A 41 -10.52 5.79 -4.42
C ALA A 41 -9.07 5.26 -4.46
N ASN A 42 -8.70 4.36 -3.55
CA ASN A 42 -7.34 3.82 -3.50
C ASN A 42 -7.24 2.56 -4.38
N PRO A 43 -6.22 2.47 -5.24
CA PRO A 43 -5.95 1.25 -5.98
C PRO A 43 -5.58 0.10 -5.02
N PRO A 44 -5.77 -1.15 -5.44
CA PRO A 44 -5.40 -2.30 -4.63
C PRO A 44 -3.91 -2.27 -4.28
N LEU A 45 -3.59 -2.73 -3.06
CA LEU A 45 -2.23 -2.66 -2.52
C LEU A 45 -1.19 -3.33 -3.44
N PHE A 46 -1.60 -4.36 -4.17
CA PHE A 46 -0.79 -4.99 -5.22
C PHE A 46 -0.33 -4.01 -6.31
N GLU A 47 -1.27 -3.27 -6.91
CA GLU A 47 -0.99 -2.30 -7.99
C GLU A 47 -0.09 -1.17 -7.49
N TRP A 48 -0.27 -0.75 -6.24
CA TRP A 48 0.59 0.22 -5.61
C TRP A 48 2.01 -0.27 -5.39
N VAL A 49 2.19 -1.48 -4.86
CA VAL A 49 3.53 -2.06 -4.70
C VAL A 49 4.21 -2.24 -6.06
N CYS A 50 3.47 -2.64 -7.09
CA CYS A 50 3.96 -2.73 -8.47
C CYS A 50 4.37 -1.36 -9.03
N SER A 51 3.53 -0.32 -8.83
CA SER A 51 3.85 1.05 -9.26
C SER A 51 5.09 1.59 -8.56
N LEU A 52 5.21 1.37 -7.24
CA LEU A 52 6.36 1.78 -6.43
C LEU A 52 7.65 1.05 -6.81
N LEU A 53 7.55 -0.22 -7.22
CA LEU A 53 8.64 -1.01 -7.78
C LEU A 53 9.14 -0.42 -9.10
N VAL A 54 8.22 -0.09 -10.01
CA VAL A 54 8.53 0.52 -11.31
C VAL A 54 9.19 1.89 -11.11
N SER A 55 8.63 2.70 -10.20
CA SER A 55 9.15 4.01 -9.81
C SER A 55 10.43 3.95 -8.97
N ARG A 56 10.97 2.76 -8.69
CA ARG A 56 12.18 2.50 -7.87
C ARG A 56 12.17 3.15 -6.49
N ARG A 57 11.00 3.50 -5.96
CA ARG A 57 10.85 4.10 -4.62
C ARG A 57 10.81 3.05 -3.50
N LEU A 58 10.63 1.80 -3.89
CA LEU A 58 10.50 0.67 -2.99
C LEU A 58 11.59 -0.38 -3.26
N SER A 59 12.18 -0.93 -2.20
CA SER A 59 13.24 -1.94 -2.32
C SER A 59 12.67 -3.27 -2.81
N ARG A 60 13.34 -3.91 -3.78
CA ARG A 60 12.93 -5.20 -4.34
C ARG A 60 12.63 -6.25 -3.27
N GLY A 61 13.41 -6.28 -2.20
CA GLY A 61 13.20 -7.20 -1.07
C GLY A 61 11.88 -6.96 -0.34
N LEU A 62 11.58 -5.70 -0.03
CA LEU A 62 10.30 -5.32 0.60
C LEU A 62 9.13 -5.69 -0.32
N ALA A 63 9.25 -5.38 -1.61
CA ALA A 63 8.20 -5.65 -2.58
C ALA A 63 7.92 -7.15 -2.67
N THR A 64 8.97 -7.96 -2.75
CA THR A 64 8.85 -9.42 -2.85
C THR A 64 8.19 -9.99 -1.60
N ARG A 65 8.53 -9.46 -0.42
CA ARG A 65 7.91 -9.88 0.84
C ARG A 65 6.42 -9.56 0.86
N VAL A 66 6.05 -8.34 0.50
CA VAL A 66 4.64 -7.90 0.44
C VAL A 66 3.85 -8.71 -0.59
N LEU A 67 4.38 -8.85 -1.81
CA LEU A 67 3.74 -9.61 -2.88
C LEU A 67 3.57 -11.08 -2.51
N ARG A 68 4.54 -11.68 -1.84
CA ARG A 68 4.45 -13.07 -1.35
C ARG A 68 3.34 -13.23 -0.31
N VAL A 69 3.24 -12.29 0.64
CA VAL A 69 2.17 -12.29 1.66
C VAL A 69 0.80 -12.15 1.01
N LEU A 70 0.64 -11.20 0.10
CA LEU A 70 -0.61 -11.00 -0.64
C LEU A 70 -0.98 -12.25 -1.45
N HIS A 71 -0.01 -12.88 -2.11
CA HIS A 71 -0.24 -14.08 -2.91
C HIS A 71 -0.64 -15.28 -2.05
N GLN A 72 0.00 -15.46 -0.88
CA GLN A 72 -0.37 -16.53 0.05
C GLN A 72 -1.78 -16.37 0.61
N ASP A 73 -2.23 -15.13 0.81
CA ASP A 73 -3.60 -14.85 1.24
C ASP A 73 -4.62 -15.09 0.11
N LEU A 74 -4.30 -14.68 -1.12
CA LEU A 74 -5.18 -14.85 -2.28
C LEU A 74 -5.37 -16.32 -2.70
N CYS A 75 -4.37 -17.17 -2.43
CA CYS A 75 -4.41 -18.60 -2.74
C CYS A 75 -4.97 -19.47 -1.59
N ARG A 76 -5.47 -18.87 -0.51
CA ARG A 76 -6.04 -19.58 0.64
C ARG A 76 -7.55 -19.70 0.54
#